data_AF-A0A2U8E6E4-F1
#
_entry.id   AF-A0A2U8E6E4-F1
#
_cell.length_a   1.000
_cell.length_b   1.000
_cell.length_c   1.000
_cell.angle_alpha   90.00
_cell.angle_beta   90.00
_cell.angle_gamma   90.00
#
_symmetry.space_group_name_H-M   'P 1'
#
loop_
_entity.id
_entity.type
_entity.pdbx_description
1 polymer ?
#
loop_
_entity_poly.entity_id
_entity_poly.type
_entity_poly.pdbx_seq_one_letter_code
_entity_poly.pdbx_strand_id
1 'polypeptide(L)'
;MSSLVFAQQEQTDKATKATDEFAARFFDEANIRDYIAKVDTLIEQAESTVFASSEEMKDKIPGITTANGIKIAYSIRSNPDVGEVHHVSISRTPQYLATAFGTNLVGLFAERTGFVFPPAAYEVSQNNVYHAIWLVPVATLTEDKAAITQRREKNRKLEDPKKIFINAVKNGVTLQKQSKGAASKPANASPTTRKKQG
;
A
#
# COMPACT_ATOMS: atom_id res chain seq x y z
N MET A 1 34.24 -10.03 26.91
CA MET A 1 33.04 -10.27 26.07
C MET A 1 31.92 -9.23 26.30
N SER A 2 32.21 -7.96 26.68
CA SER A 2 31.14 -7.02 27.09
C SER A 2 30.71 -5.97 26.05
N SER A 3 31.61 -5.43 25.21
CA SER A 3 31.28 -4.24 24.40
C SER A 3 30.25 -4.48 23.28
N LEU A 4 30.24 -5.66 22.68
CA LEU A 4 29.33 -6.03 21.60
C LEU A 4 27.87 -6.20 22.07
N VAL A 5 27.66 -6.73 23.28
CA VAL A 5 26.31 -6.96 23.84
C VAL A 5 25.68 -5.62 24.24
N PHE A 6 26.44 -4.71 24.84
CA PHE A 6 25.94 -3.36 25.18
C PHE A 6 25.62 -2.52 23.95
N ALA A 7 26.44 -2.60 22.89
CA ALA A 7 26.18 -1.89 21.63
C ALA A 7 24.92 -2.43 20.90
N GLN A 8 24.69 -3.75 20.92
CA GLN A 8 23.47 -4.35 20.39
C GLN A 8 22.23 -3.96 21.20
N GLN A 9 22.33 -3.96 22.52
CA GLN A 9 21.20 -3.59 23.39
C GLN A 9 20.83 -2.11 23.24
N GLU A 10 21.82 -1.21 23.18
CA GLU A 10 21.58 0.22 22.96
C GLU A 10 20.99 0.53 21.58
N GLN A 11 21.39 -0.19 20.53
CA GLN A 11 20.75 -0.07 19.20
C GLN A 11 19.31 -0.61 19.18
N THR A 12 19.04 -1.68 19.93
CA THR A 12 17.70 -2.28 20.03
C THR A 12 16.75 -1.37 20.79
N ASP A 13 17.20 -0.75 21.88
CA ASP A 13 16.42 0.19 22.68
C ASP A 13 16.10 1.48 21.88
N LYS A 14 17.09 1.99 21.12
CA LYS A 14 16.88 3.14 20.22
C LYS A 14 15.87 2.83 19.11
N ALA A 15 15.92 1.64 18.51
CA ALA A 15 14.98 1.23 17.47
C ALA A 15 13.56 1.04 18.00
N THR A 16 13.42 0.50 19.21
CA THR A 16 12.12 0.28 19.87
C THR A 16 11.47 1.62 20.21
N LYS A 17 12.21 2.53 20.85
CA LYS A 17 11.70 3.87 21.18
C LYS A 17 11.27 4.67 19.95
N ALA A 18 12.05 4.60 18.87
CA ALA A 18 11.69 5.26 17.61
C ALA A 18 10.41 4.67 16.97
N THR A 19 10.14 3.39 17.20
CA THR A 19 8.92 2.72 16.73
C THR A 19 7.69 3.16 17.52
N ASP A 20 7.81 3.25 18.85
CA ASP A 20 6.71 3.70 19.73
C ASP A 20 6.38 5.17 19.51
N GLU A 21 7.38 6.03 19.36
CA GLU A 21 7.20 7.45 19.03
C GLU A 21 6.52 7.63 17.66
N PHE A 22 6.89 6.80 16.68
CA PHE A 22 6.21 6.81 15.39
C PHE A 22 4.76 6.33 15.50
N ALA A 23 4.51 5.24 16.22
CA ALA A 23 3.16 4.71 16.42
C ALA A 23 2.23 5.75 17.06
N ALA A 24 2.71 6.47 18.07
CA ALA A 24 1.97 7.55 18.72
C ALA A 24 1.61 8.69 17.74
N ARG A 25 2.55 9.07 16.88
CA ARG A 25 2.33 10.13 15.87
C ARG A 25 1.51 9.66 14.68
N PHE A 26 1.54 8.37 14.35
CA PHE A 26 0.88 7.83 13.17
C PHE A 26 -0.64 8.02 13.23
N PHE A 27 -1.24 7.90 14.40
CA PHE A 27 -2.68 8.08 14.63
C PHE A 27 -3.07 9.49 15.07
N ASP A 28 -2.11 10.42 15.13
CA ASP A 28 -2.40 11.81 15.44
C ASP A 28 -3.25 12.45 14.33
N GLU A 29 -4.22 13.28 14.71
CA GLU A 29 -5.19 13.86 13.78
C GLU A 29 -4.51 14.75 12.73
N ALA A 30 -3.50 15.52 13.14
CA ALA A 30 -2.73 16.35 12.22
C ALA A 30 -2.04 15.51 11.14
N ASN A 31 -1.48 14.36 11.52
CA ASN A 31 -0.82 13.45 10.59
C ASN A 31 -1.82 12.70 9.70
N ILE A 32 -2.98 12.29 10.24
CA ILE A 32 -4.06 11.71 9.43
C ILE A 32 -4.52 12.68 8.36
N ARG A 33 -4.72 13.96 8.71
CA ARG A 33 -5.07 15.02 7.75
C ARG A 33 -3.99 15.19 6.69
N ASP A 34 -2.72 15.20 7.09
CA ASP A 34 -1.60 15.26 6.15
C ASP A 34 -1.62 14.04 5.20
N TYR A 35 -1.77 12.82 5.70
CA TYR A 35 -1.81 11.62 4.84
C TYR A 35 -2.93 11.69 3.81
N ILE A 36 -4.13 12.13 4.22
CA ILE A 36 -5.27 12.30 3.31
C ILE A 36 -4.94 13.35 2.24
N ALA A 37 -4.47 14.53 2.64
CA ALA A 37 -4.14 15.60 1.71
C ALA A 37 -3.04 15.20 0.72
N LYS A 38 -2.01 14.48 1.19
CA LYS A 38 -0.91 13.98 0.38
C LYS A 38 -1.37 12.92 -0.62
N VAL A 39 -2.23 11.99 -0.19
CA VAL A 39 -2.84 10.99 -1.08
C VAL A 39 -3.72 11.66 -2.13
N ASP A 40 -4.56 12.61 -1.76
CA ASP A 40 -5.43 13.30 -2.72
C ASP A 40 -4.64 14.08 -3.77
N THR A 41 -3.60 14.82 -3.34
CA THR A 41 -2.67 15.52 -4.24
C THR A 41 -2.00 14.55 -5.21
N LEU A 42 -1.56 13.40 -4.70
CA LEU A 42 -0.86 12.41 -5.49
C LEU A 42 -1.77 11.74 -6.54
N ILE A 43 -3.06 11.54 -6.21
CA ILE A 43 -4.06 11.04 -7.16
C ILE A 43 -4.22 12.03 -8.31
N GLU A 44 -4.36 13.31 -8.02
CA GLU A 44 -4.53 14.37 -9.03
C GLU A 44 -3.29 14.50 -9.94
N GLN A 45 -2.09 14.36 -9.37
CA GLN A 45 -0.84 14.35 -10.14
C GLN A 45 -0.74 13.14 -11.07
N ALA A 46 -1.10 11.95 -10.59
CA ALA A 46 -1.02 10.75 -11.42
C ALA A 46 -2.11 10.70 -12.51
N GLU A 47 -3.30 11.23 -12.24
CA GLU A 47 -4.38 11.33 -13.25
C GLU A 47 -4.07 12.34 -14.36
N SER A 48 -3.25 13.36 -14.07
CA SER A 48 -2.73 14.26 -15.10
C SER A 48 -1.50 13.69 -15.84
N THR A 49 -0.95 12.56 -15.38
CA THR A 49 0.27 11.94 -15.91
C THR A 49 0.08 10.43 -16.13
N VAL A 50 -0.81 10.07 -17.06
CA VAL A 50 -1.04 8.67 -17.44
C VAL A 50 0.04 8.23 -18.43
N PHE A 51 0.80 7.20 -18.07
CA PHE A 51 1.91 6.68 -18.88
C PHE A 51 1.43 5.68 -19.93
N ALA A 52 1.99 5.71 -21.13
CA ALA A 52 1.69 4.74 -22.19
C ALA A 52 2.57 3.48 -22.09
N SER A 53 3.78 3.60 -21.51
CA SER A 53 4.71 2.48 -21.34
C SER A 53 5.54 2.58 -20.06
N SER A 54 6.24 1.50 -19.71
CA SER A 54 7.14 1.46 -18.55
C SER A 54 8.39 2.33 -18.75
N GLU A 55 8.84 2.51 -19.99
CA GLU A 55 9.98 3.37 -20.33
C GLU A 55 9.68 4.84 -20.02
N GLU A 56 8.44 5.28 -20.25
CA GLU A 56 8.03 6.66 -19.97
C GLU A 56 7.95 6.97 -18.47
N MET A 57 7.76 5.96 -17.62
CA MET A 57 7.64 6.11 -16.17
C MET A 57 8.96 6.51 -15.51
N LYS A 58 10.11 6.22 -16.14
CA LYS A 58 11.42 6.37 -15.52
C LYS A 58 11.66 7.81 -15.05
N ASP A 59 11.91 7.97 -13.76
CA ASP A 59 12.12 9.23 -13.04
C ASP A 59 10.95 10.24 -13.09
N LYS A 60 9.79 9.83 -13.62
CA LYS A 60 8.60 10.68 -13.79
C LYS A 60 7.43 10.30 -12.90
N ILE A 61 7.52 9.18 -12.17
CA ILE A 61 6.46 8.74 -11.25
C ILE A 61 6.26 9.81 -10.16
N PRO A 62 5.06 10.40 -10.05
CA PRO A 62 4.74 11.32 -8.96
C PRO A 62 5.02 10.67 -7.60
N GLY A 63 5.70 11.42 -6.74
CA GLY A 63 6.08 10.99 -5.41
C GLY A 63 5.91 12.12 -4.42
N ILE A 64 5.44 11.79 -3.22
CA ILE A 64 5.24 12.76 -2.14
C ILE A 64 5.72 12.21 -0.80
N THR A 65 6.16 13.10 0.09
CA THR A 65 6.57 12.76 1.45
C THR A 65 5.64 13.43 2.45
N THR A 66 5.16 12.66 3.43
CA THR A 66 4.33 13.15 4.55
C THR A 66 5.18 13.80 5.63
N ALA A 67 4.56 14.56 6.54
CA ALA A 67 5.24 15.17 7.68
C ALA A 67 5.95 14.13 8.58
N ASN A 68 5.43 12.90 8.64
CA ASN A 68 6.02 11.78 9.39
C ASN A 68 7.05 10.95 8.59
N GLY A 69 7.50 11.45 7.44
CA GLY A 69 8.56 10.85 6.64
C GLY A 69 8.14 9.61 5.86
N ILE A 70 6.83 9.40 5.66
CA ILE A 70 6.33 8.34 4.77
C ILE A 70 6.43 8.85 3.34
N LYS A 71 7.03 8.05 2.48
CA LYS A 71 7.11 8.29 1.04
C LYS A 71 6.02 7.51 0.34
N ILE A 72 5.28 8.17 -0.53
CA ILE A 72 4.20 7.56 -1.33
C ILE A 72 4.46 7.92 -2.78
N ALA A 73 4.54 6.92 -3.65
CA ALA A 73 4.61 7.09 -5.10
C ALA A 73 3.41 6.41 -5.75
N TYR A 74 2.87 7.00 -6.80
CA TYR A 74 1.69 6.48 -7.48
C TYR A 74 1.80 6.71 -8.98
N SER A 75 1.47 5.69 -9.75
CA SER A 75 1.47 5.76 -11.21
C SER A 75 0.24 5.08 -11.80
N ILE A 76 -0.20 5.61 -12.95
CA ILE A 76 -1.24 5.03 -13.79
C ILE A 76 -0.60 4.73 -15.14
N ARG A 77 -0.64 3.47 -15.55
CA ARG A 77 -0.20 3.05 -16.88
C ARG A 77 -1.40 2.58 -17.67
N SER A 78 -1.65 3.20 -18.82
CA SER A 78 -2.69 2.76 -19.75
C SER A 78 -2.10 1.75 -20.73
N ASN A 79 -2.80 0.64 -20.91
CA ASN A 79 -2.46 -0.37 -21.90
C ASN A 79 -3.74 -0.71 -22.69
N PRO A 80 -3.71 -0.66 -24.03
CA PRO A 80 -4.91 -0.86 -24.86
C PRO A 80 -5.47 -2.28 -24.83
N ASP A 81 -4.67 -3.27 -24.42
CA ASP A 81 -5.08 -4.68 -24.37
C ASP A 81 -5.55 -5.12 -22.97
N VAL A 82 -5.01 -4.49 -21.92
CA VAL A 82 -5.21 -4.90 -20.53
C VAL A 82 -6.04 -3.89 -19.74
N GLY A 83 -5.92 -2.59 -20.05
CA GLY A 83 -6.62 -1.49 -19.39
C GLY A 83 -5.69 -0.59 -18.60
N GLU A 84 -6.19 0.07 -17.56
CA GLU A 84 -5.39 0.93 -16.69
C GLU A 84 -4.83 0.14 -15.50
N VAL A 85 -3.51 0.19 -15.33
CA VAL A 85 -2.80 -0.38 -14.19
C VAL A 85 -2.43 0.74 -13.24
N HIS A 86 -2.98 0.68 -12.04
CA HIS A 86 -2.77 1.65 -10.96
C HIS A 86 -1.85 1.04 -9.93
N HIS A 87 -0.67 1.63 -9.73
CA HIS A 87 0.35 1.09 -8.83
C HIS A 87 0.76 2.14 -7.80
N VAL A 88 0.54 1.84 -6.52
CA VAL A 88 1.04 2.65 -5.39
C VAL A 88 2.20 1.93 -4.70
N SER A 89 3.21 2.70 -4.33
CA SER A 89 4.35 2.27 -3.53
C SER A 89 4.47 3.14 -2.28
N ILE A 90 4.56 2.51 -1.11
CA ILE A 90 4.61 3.20 0.19
C ILE A 90 5.83 2.73 0.97
N SER A 91 6.62 3.65 1.51
CA SER A 91 7.77 3.32 2.34
C SER A 91 8.03 4.40 3.39
N ARG A 92 8.98 4.13 4.29
CA ARG A 92 9.55 5.13 5.19
C ARG A 92 11.07 4.97 5.15
N THR A 93 11.78 6.09 5.17
CA THR A 93 13.25 6.13 5.15
C THR A 93 13.69 7.23 6.11
N PRO A 94 14.72 7.04 6.96
CA PRO A 94 15.66 5.90 7.01
C PRO A 94 15.15 4.67 7.78
N GLN A 95 14.02 4.77 8.48
CA GLN A 95 13.47 3.68 9.29
C GLN A 95 12.42 2.89 8.51
N TYR A 96 12.39 1.56 8.68
CA TYR A 96 11.37 0.71 8.09
C TYR A 96 9.96 1.10 8.57
N LEU A 97 8.98 0.98 7.68
CA LEU A 97 7.57 1.11 8.03
C LEU A 97 7.04 -0.28 8.41
N ALA A 98 6.56 -0.45 9.64
CA ALA A 98 5.98 -1.72 10.07
C ALA A 98 4.71 -2.07 9.27
N THR A 99 4.47 -3.36 9.06
CA THR A 99 3.40 -3.88 8.18
C THR A 99 2.01 -3.39 8.53
N ALA A 100 1.72 -3.20 9.82
CA ALA A 100 0.44 -2.67 10.25
C ALA A 100 0.20 -1.26 9.68
N PHE A 101 1.22 -0.39 9.72
CA PHE A 101 1.12 0.98 9.22
C PHE A 101 1.09 1.02 7.68
N GLY A 102 1.94 0.22 7.02
CA GLY A 102 1.96 0.12 5.55
C GLY A 102 0.61 -0.32 4.98
N THR A 103 0.02 -1.37 5.54
CA THR A 103 -1.31 -1.88 5.11
C THR A 103 -2.42 -0.88 5.38
N ASN A 104 -2.40 -0.14 6.50
CA ASN A 104 -3.37 0.92 6.77
C ASN A 104 -3.31 2.04 5.72
N LEU A 105 -2.10 2.42 5.28
CA LEU A 105 -1.93 3.44 4.24
C LEU A 105 -2.35 2.94 2.85
N VAL A 106 -2.16 1.66 2.53
CA VAL A 106 -2.75 1.05 1.33
C VAL A 106 -4.28 1.08 1.40
N GLY A 107 -4.86 0.78 2.56
CA GLY A 107 -6.29 0.93 2.81
C GLY A 107 -6.77 2.36 2.63
N LEU A 108 -6.01 3.35 3.12
CA LEU A 108 -6.31 4.77 2.95
C LEU A 108 -6.28 5.15 1.48
N PHE A 109 -5.26 4.68 0.75
CA PHE A 109 -5.14 4.92 -0.68
C PHE A 109 -6.36 4.40 -1.45
N ALA A 110 -6.83 3.18 -1.15
CA ALA A 110 -8.05 2.62 -1.75
C ALA A 110 -9.31 3.45 -1.42
N GLU A 111 -9.46 3.88 -0.17
CA GLU A 111 -10.57 4.74 0.25
C GLU A 111 -10.56 6.09 -0.47
N ARG A 112 -9.40 6.72 -0.64
CA ARG A 112 -9.30 8.04 -1.31
C ARG A 112 -9.41 7.95 -2.83
N THR A 113 -8.96 6.86 -3.43
CA THR A 113 -9.10 6.62 -4.87
C THR A 113 -10.50 6.14 -5.26
N GLY A 114 -11.23 5.49 -4.35
CA GLY A 114 -12.49 4.83 -4.66
C GLY A 114 -12.31 3.45 -5.30
N PHE A 115 -11.10 2.88 -5.23
CA PHE A 115 -10.88 1.50 -5.67
C PHE A 115 -11.56 0.50 -4.73
N VAL A 116 -12.00 -0.62 -5.32
CA VAL A 116 -12.45 -1.77 -4.53
C VAL A 116 -11.26 -2.36 -3.79
N PHE A 117 -11.50 -2.84 -2.58
CA PHE A 117 -10.49 -3.48 -1.75
C PHE A 117 -10.83 -4.96 -1.57
N PRO A 118 -9.86 -5.90 -1.59
CA PRO A 118 -8.40 -5.70 -1.70
C PRO A 118 -7.91 -5.36 -3.13
N PRO A 119 -6.65 -4.87 -3.27
CA PRO A 119 -5.99 -4.76 -4.57
C PRO A 119 -5.89 -6.10 -5.29
N ALA A 120 -5.73 -6.05 -6.62
CA ALA A 120 -5.52 -7.24 -7.45
C ALA A 120 -4.19 -7.94 -7.15
N ALA A 121 -3.15 -7.16 -6.81
CA ALA A 121 -1.90 -7.68 -6.30
C ALA A 121 -1.36 -6.81 -5.15
N TYR A 122 -0.71 -7.44 -4.19
CA TYR A 122 -0.09 -6.79 -3.05
C TYR A 122 1.21 -7.50 -2.68
N GLU A 123 2.28 -6.73 -2.53
CA GLU A 123 3.62 -7.22 -2.21
C GLU A 123 4.31 -6.30 -1.19
N VAL A 124 5.13 -6.88 -0.33
CA VAL A 124 6.04 -6.14 0.55
C VAL A 124 7.47 -6.53 0.18
N SER A 125 8.25 -5.56 -0.29
CA SER A 125 9.65 -5.81 -0.64
C SER A 125 10.50 -6.05 0.62
N GLN A 126 11.71 -6.58 0.43
CA GLN A 126 12.66 -6.81 1.52
C GLN A 126 13.00 -5.54 2.32
N ASN A 127 12.89 -4.37 1.69
CA ASN A 127 13.13 -3.07 2.33
C ASN A 127 11.86 -2.46 2.96
N ASN A 128 10.81 -3.26 3.18
CA ASN A 128 9.50 -2.82 3.67
C ASN A 128 8.89 -1.70 2.81
N VAL A 129 9.02 -1.82 1.49
CA VAL A 129 8.23 -1.04 0.53
C VAL A 129 6.97 -1.82 0.20
N TYR A 130 5.83 -1.19 0.42
CA TYR A 130 4.51 -1.77 0.22
C TYR A 130 4.03 -1.40 -1.17
N HIS A 131 3.78 -2.40 -2.00
CA HIS A 131 3.29 -2.25 -3.35
C HIS A 131 1.85 -2.77 -3.42
N ALA A 132 0.93 -1.97 -3.95
CA ALA A 132 -0.43 -2.41 -4.22
C ALA A 132 -0.85 -2.02 -5.64
N ILE A 133 -1.46 -2.97 -6.35
CA ILE A 133 -1.82 -2.84 -7.76
C ILE A 133 -3.31 -3.07 -7.93
N TRP A 134 -3.98 -2.13 -8.59
CA TRP A 134 -5.34 -2.28 -9.09
C TRP A 134 -5.31 -2.30 -10.62
N LEU A 135 -6.19 -3.11 -11.20
CA LEU A 135 -6.40 -3.20 -12.63
C LEU A 135 -7.82 -2.75 -12.94
N VAL A 136 -7.96 -1.84 -13.89
CA VAL A 136 -9.24 -1.47 -14.47
C VAL A 136 -9.26 -2.00 -15.91
N PRO A 137 -9.93 -3.14 -16.18
CA PRO A 137 -9.91 -3.78 -17.49
C PRO A 137 -10.46 -2.89 -18.61
N VAL A 138 -9.92 -3.03 -19.83
CA VAL A 138 -10.44 -2.29 -21.02
C VAL A 138 -11.94 -2.48 -21.18
N ALA A 139 -12.42 -3.71 -21.00
CA ALA A 139 -13.83 -4.08 -21.20
C ALA A 139 -14.80 -3.33 -20.28
N THR A 140 -14.34 -2.93 -19.09
CA THR A 140 -15.15 -2.25 -18.08
C THR A 140 -14.65 -0.84 -17.78
N LEU A 141 -13.64 -0.35 -18.50
CA LEU A 141 -12.89 0.87 -18.16
C LEU A 141 -13.80 2.08 -17.93
N THR A 142 -14.75 2.31 -18.83
CA THR A 142 -15.70 3.43 -18.71
C THR A 142 -16.59 3.30 -17.48
N GLU A 143 -17.18 2.12 -17.27
CA GLU A 143 -18.12 1.85 -16.16
C GLU A 143 -17.40 1.88 -14.81
N ASP A 144 -16.25 1.22 -14.74
CA ASP A 144 -15.43 1.16 -13.53
C ASP A 144 -14.88 2.54 -13.18
N LYS A 145 -14.38 3.34 -14.15
CA LYS A 145 -13.93 4.72 -13.86
C LYS A 145 -15.05 5.60 -13.36
N ALA A 146 -16.27 5.45 -13.89
CA ALA A 146 -17.44 6.16 -13.38
C ALA A 146 -17.75 5.74 -11.93
N ALA A 147 -17.77 4.44 -11.65
CA ALA A 147 -18.02 3.90 -10.31
C ALA A 147 -16.92 4.28 -9.30
N ILE A 148 -15.65 4.25 -9.71
CA ILE A 148 -14.49 4.71 -8.95
C ILE A 148 -14.65 6.18 -8.61
N THR A 149 -14.98 7.02 -9.60
CA THR A 149 -15.19 8.46 -9.39
C THR A 149 -16.33 8.74 -8.42
N GLN A 150 -17.48 8.07 -8.56
CA GLN A 150 -18.59 8.22 -7.62
C GLN A 150 -18.21 7.81 -6.18
N ARG A 151 -17.51 6.69 -6.01
CA ARG A 151 -17.03 6.25 -4.69
C ARG A 151 -16.04 7.25 -4.10
N ARG A 152 -15.08 7.72 -4.91
CA ARG A 152 -14.12 8.75 -4.51
C ARG A 152 -14.81 10.02 -4.04
N GLU A 153 -15.74 10.56 -4.82
CA GLU A 153 -16.47 11.77 -4.44
C GLU A 153 -17.26 11.58 -3.14
N LYS A 154 -17.94 10.44 -2.98
CA LYS A 154 -18.63 10.08 -1.74
C LYS A 154 -17.66 10.05 -0.55
N ASN A 155 -16.50 9.44 -0.73
CA ASN A 155 -15.48 9.31 0.32
C ASN A 155 -14.80 10.65 0.64
N ARG A 156 -14.63 11.53 -0.36
CA ARG A 156 -14.08 12.89 -0.18
C ARG A 156 -15.05 13.82 0.56
N LYS A 157 -16.36 13.62 0.42
CA LYS A 157 -17.41 14.34 1.17
C LYS A 157 -17.49 13.98 2.65
N LEU A 158 -16.79 12.94 3.11
CA LEU A 158 -16.72 12.63 4.53
C LEU A 158 -15.89 13.71 5.24
N GLU A 159 -16.55 14.54 6.05
CA GLU A 159 -15.93 15.69 6.73
C GLU A 159 -14.99 15.30 7.89
N ASP A 160 -15.01 14.02 8.32
CA ASP A 160 -14.23 13.53 9.45
C ASP A 160 -13.04 12.67 8.98
N PRO A 161 -11.81 13.21 9.01
CA PRO A 161 -10.58 12.50 8.68
C PRO A 161 -10.39 11.20 9.47
N LYS A 162 -10.82 11.16 10.74
CA LYS A 162 -10.69 9.97 11.58
C LYS A 162 -11.59 8.85 11.10
N LYS A 163 -12.83 9.15 10.67
CA LYS A 163 -13.73 8.13 10.11
C LYS A 163 -13.17 7.51 8.83
N ILE A 164 -12.62 8.34 7.93
CA ILE A 164 -11.94 7.87 6.72
C ILE A 164 -10.79 6.93 7.12
N PHE A 165 -9.97 7.36 8.08
CA PHE A 165 -8.82 6.59 8.52
C PHE A 165 -9.20 5.28 9.23
N ILE A 166 -10.31 5.25 9.98
CA ILE A 166 -10.82 4.02 10.59
C ILE A 166 -11.23 3.01 9.52
N ASN A 167 -11.89 3.45 8.44
CA ASN A 167 -12.21 2.57 7.31
C ASN A 167 -10.95 2.05 6.62
N ALA A 168 -9.96 2.92 6.42
CA ALA A 168 -8.64 2.53 5.94
C ALA A 168 -7.96 1.47 6.82
N VAL A 169 -8.03 1.60 8.14
CA VAL A 169 -7.51 0.62 9.10
C VAL A 169 -8.23 -0.72 8.98
N LYS A 170 -9.57 -0.73 8.83
CA LYS A 170 -10.33 -1.97 8.59
C LYS A 170 -9.86 -2.69 7.33
N ASN A 171 -9.62 -1.95 6.26
CA ASN A 171 -9.06 -2.48 5.01
C ASN A 171 -7.64 -3.02 5.24
N GLY A 172 -6.78 -2.28 5.94
CA GLY A 172 -5.43 -2.71 6.31
C GLY A 172 -5.41 -4.05 7.07
N VAL A 173 -6.31 -4.22 8.04
CA VAL A 173 -6.47 -5.48 8.79
C VAL A 173 -6.85 -6.65 7.88
N THR A 174 -7.68 -6.41 6.86
CA THR A 174 -8.05 -7.45 5.87
C THR A 174 -6.84 -7.94 5.09
N LEU A 175 -5.97 -7.03 4.61
CA LEU A 175 -4.72 -7.41 3.92
C LEU A 175 -3.78 -8.21 4.84
N GLN A 176 -3.63 -7.80 6.09
CA GLN A 176 -2.78 -8.51 7.06
C GLN A 176 -3.26 -9.95 7.33
N LYS A 177 -4.58 -10.17 7.30
CA LYS A 177 -5.15 -11.52 7.45
C LYS A 177 -4.89 -12.38 6.23
N GLN A 178 -4.99 -11.81 5.03
CA GLN A 178 -4.75 -12.52 3.77
C GLN A 178 -3.29 -12.95 3.62
N SER A 179 -2.33 -12.09 3.98
CA SER A 179 -0.90 -12.44 3.94
C SER A 179 -0.53 -13.54 4.93
N LYS A 180 -1.19 -13.59 6.10
CA LYS A 180 -1.01 -14.68 7.08
C LYS A 180 -1.69 -15.99 6.65
N GLY A 181 -2.82 -15.93 5.94
CA GLY A 181 -3.53 -17.09 5.42
C GLY A 181 -2.89 -17.74 4.18
N ALA A 182 -2.14 -16.98 3.38
CA ALA A 182 -1.37 -17.53 2.26
C ALA A 182 -0.14 -18.35 2.70
N ALA A 183 0.40 -18.06 3.89
CA ALA A 183 1.55 -18.77 4.46
C ALA A 183 1.22 -20.14 5.08
N SER A 184 -0.06 -20.55 5.14
CA SER A 184 -0.51 -21.77 5.81
C SER A 184 -1.10 -22.85 4.91
N LYS A 185 -0.98 -22.73 3.58
CA LYS A 185 -1.23 -23.86 2.67
C LYS A 185 0.10 -24.53 2.34
N PRO A 186 0.50 -25.63 3.02
CA PRO A 186 1.57 -26.46 2.47
C PRO A 186 1.13 -26.92 1.08
N ALA A 187 2.01 -26.77 0.10
CA ALA A 187 1.83 -27.30 -1.23
C ALA A 187 1.43 -28.77 -1.09
N ASN A 188 0.22 -29.11 -1.55
CA ASN A 188 -0.30 -30.45 -1.49
C ASN A 188 0.59 -31.30 -2.40
N ALA A 189 1.55 -32.01 -1.82
CA ALA A 189 2.43 -32.92 -2.52
C ALA A 189 1.54 -33.99 -3.16
N SER A 190 1.39 -33.94 -4.48
CA SER A 190 0.68 -34.98 -5.22
C SER A 190 1.37 -36.32 -4.97
N PRO A 191 0.64 -37.40 -4.65
CA PRO A 191 1.24 -38.69 -4.39
C PRO A 191 1.76 -39.29 -5.70
N THR A 192 3.07 -39.49 -5.77
CA THR A 192 3.73 -40.20 -6.88
C THR A 192 3.24 -41.65 -6.91
N THR A 193 2.40 -41.98 -7.89
CA THR A 193 1.94 -43.34 -8.13
C THR A 193 3.10 -44.15 -8.74
N ARG A 194 3.81 -44.92 -7.91
CA ARG A 194 4.79 -45.90 -8.38
C ARG A 194 4.05 -47.12 -8.92
N LYS A 195 3.84 -47.18 -10.24
CA LYS A 195 3.43 -48.42 -10.93
C LYS A 195 4.50 -49.49 -10.66
N LYS A 196 4.14 -50.54 -9.92
CA LYS A 196 4.88 -51.80 -9.92
C LYS A 196 4.61 -52.49 -11.25
N GLN A 197 5.67 -52.80 -11.97
CA GLN A 197 5.67 -53.76 -13.06
C GLN A 197 5.34 -55.14 -12.49
N GLY A 198 4.46 -55.84 -13.20
CA GLY A 198 4.23 -57.28 -13.14
C GLY A 198 4.03 -57.74 -14.57
#